data_AF-A0AAU7C8B3-F1
#
_entry.id   AF-A0AAU7C8B3-F1
#
_cell.length_a   1.000
_cell.length_b   1.000
_cell.length_c   1.000
_cell.angle_alpha   90.00
_cell.angle_beta   90.00
_cell.angle_gamma   90.00
#
_symmetry.space_group_name_H-M   'P 1'
#
loop_
_entity.id
_entity.type
_entity.pdbx_description
1 polymer ?
#
loop_
_entity_poly.entity_id
_entity_poly.type
_entity_poly.pdbx_seq_one_letter_code
_entity_poly.pdbx_strand_id
1 'polypeptide(L)'
;MERFRAILARVSNRRERAWLLNGLAVLVLLTLVLGSFIHEAVVDLRNAPPSPNCTLAQLRERVPPPSHLAVVLQQGTQRIVWIGPLPPYTIRSGPPCYVFDARGRLLGWSPQTGEGGRWDEWARAAYRSKTLRLEEVSHLAIGAKQRGAP
;
A
#
# COMPACT_ATOMS: atom_id res chain seq x y z
N MET A 1 -9.97 63.74 -17.48
CA MET A 1 -9.85 62.43 -18.16
C MET A 1 -8.63 61.61 -17.73
N GLU A 2 -7.47 62.18 -17.41
CA GLU A 2 -6.27 61.40 -17.07
C GLU A 2 -6.38 60.53 -15.80
N ARG A 3 -7.05 61.04 -14.75
CA ARG A 3 -7.30 60.27 -13.53
C ARG A 3 -8.09 58.96 -13.78
N PHE A 4 -9.00 58.98 -14.75
CA PHE A 4 -9.78 57.80 -15.12
C PHE A 4 -8.93 56.73 -15.82
N ARG A 5 -8.00 57.15 -16.70
CA ARG A 5 -7.05 56.24 -17.36
C ARG A 5 -6.10 55.56 -16.36
N ALA A 6 -5.61 56.29 -15.36
CA ALA A 6 -4.73 55.72 -14.33
C ALA A 6 -5.45 54.67 -13.44
N ILE A 7 -6.74 54.88 -13.14
CA ILE A 7 -7.54 53.92 -12.37
C ILE A 7 -7.77 52.64 -13.20
N LEU A 8 -8.13 52.76 -14.48
CA LEU A 8 -8.32 51.59 -15.35
C LEU A 8 -7.04 50.77 -15.51
N ALA A 9 -5.88 51.41 -15.69
CA ALA A 9 -4.58 50.73 -15.77
C ALA A 9 -4.24 49.99 -14.46
N ARG A 10 -4.55 50.57 -13.30
CA ARG A 10 -4.33 49.94 -11.99
C ARG A 10 -5.28 48.77 -11.74
N VAL A 11 -6.53 48.84 -12.21
CA VAL A 11 -7.51 47.75 -12.11
C VAL A 11 -7.16 46.59 -13.05
N SER A 12 -6.75 46.87 -14.30
CA SER A 12 -6.27 45.84 -15.25
C SER A 12 -5.06 45.09 -14.70
N ASN A 13 -4.06 45.81 -14.16
CA ASN A 13 -2.86 45.18 -13.58
C ASN A 13 -3.18 44.31 -12.34
N ARG A 14 -4.17 44.70 -11.50
CA ARG A 14 -4.64 43.83 -10.40
C ARG A 14 -5.33 42.57 -10.89
N ARG A 15 -6.15 42.67 -11.94
CA ARG A 15 -6.85 41.54 -12.54
C ARG A 15 -5.86 40.55 -13.14
N GLU A 16 -4.91 41.03 -13.94
CA GLU A 16 -3.87 40.19 -14.56
C GLU A 16 -3.02 39.45 -13.52
N ARG A 17 -2.59 40.12 -12.46
CA ARG A 17 -1.88 39.48 -11.34
C ARG A 17 -2.72 38.41 -10.66
N ALA A 18 -4.01 38.66 -10.43
CA ALA A 18 -4.90 37.67 -9.84
C ALA A 18 -5.06 36.43 -10.73
N TRP A 19 -5.19 36.61 -12.05
CA TRP A 19 -5.24 35.49 -13.00
C TRP A 19 -3.95 34.67 -13.01
N LEU A 20 -2.79 35.33 -13.00
CA LEU A 20 -1.50 34.64 -12.95
C LEU A 20 -1.32 33.87 -11.64
N LEU A 21 -1.67 34.46 -10.50
CA LEU A 21 -1.59 33.79 -9.19
C LEU A 21 -2.54 32.59 -9.11
N ASN A 22 -3.78 32.74 -9.58
CA ASN A 22 -4.74 31.64 -9.63
C ASN A 22 -4.28 30.54 -10.59
N GLY A 23 -3.76 30.91 -11.76
CA GLY A 23 -3.21 29.94 -12.72
C GLY A 23 -2.03 29.16 -12.14
N LEU A 24 -1.12 29.85 -11.44
CA LEU A 24 -0.01 29.21 -10.73
C LEU A 24 -0.51 28.27 -9.63
N ALA A 25 -1.47 28.70 -8.82
CA ALA A 25 -2.04 27.88 -7.75
C ALA A 25 -2.70 26.60 -8.30
N VAL A 26 -3.45 26.71 -9.39
CA VAL A 26 -4.05 25.54 -10.07
C VAL A 26 -2.98 24.61 -10.61
N LEU A 27 -1.92 25.15 -11.24
CA LEU A 27 -0.82 24.35 -11.77
C LEU A 27 -0.09 23.58 -10.66
N VAL A 28 0.17 24.23 -9.52
CA VAL A 28 0.78 23.59 -8.35
C VAL A 28 -0.12 22.47 -7.83
N LEU A 29 -1.43 22.72 -7.70
CA LEU A 29 -2.38 21.71 -7.26
C LEU A 29 -2.41 20.49 -8.21
N LEU A 30 -2.46 20.72 -9.52
CA LEU A 30 -2.44 19.66 -10.52
C LEU A 30 -1.15 18.83 -10.45
N THR A 31 -0.02 19.50 -10.23
CA THR A 31 1.29 18.83 -10.09
C THR A 31 1.33 17.94 -8.84
N LEU A 32 0.79 18.42 -7.71
CA LEU A 32 0.70 17.62 -6.48
C LEU A 32 -0.22 16.42 -6.64
N VAL A 33 -1.38 16.60 -7.27
CA VAL A 33 -2.34 15.51 -7.54
C VAL A 33 -1.70 14.47 -8.46
N LEU A 34 -1.10 14.88 -9.58
CA LEU A 34 -0.42 13.97 -10.50
C LEU A 34 0.75 13.25 -9.82
N GLY A 35 1.54 13.97 -9.02
CA GLY A 35 2.63 13.40 -8.23
C GLY A 35 2.14 12.32 -7.25
N SER A 36 0.99 12.53 -6.60
CA SER A 36 0.37 11.54 -5.73
C SER A 36 -0.01 10.27 -6.48
N PHE A 37 -0.62 10.37 -7.66
CA PHE A 37 -0.98 9.20 -8.46
C PHE A 37 0.26 8.42 -8.92
N ILE A 38 1.32 9.12 -9.34
CA ILE A 38 2.59 8.50 -9.73
C ILE A 38 3.23 7.80 -8.53
N HIS A 39 3.26 8.46 -7.36
CA HIS A 39 3.79 7.87 -6.12
C HIS A 39 3.06 6.57 -5.76
N GLU A 40 1.73 6.57 -5.79
CA GLU A 40 0.94 5.37 -5.50
C GLU A 40 1.19 4.24 -6.51
N ALA A 41 1.28 4.55 -7.80
CA ALA A 41 1.61 3.56 -8.83
C ALA A 41 3.01 2.95 -8.63
N VAL A 42 4.00 3.78 -8.27
CA VAL A 42 5.36 3.31 -7.97
C VAL A 42 5.37 2.43 -6.72
N VAL A 43 4.62 2.80 -5.69
CA VAL A 43 4.45 2.01 -4.47
C VAL A 43 3.82 0.66 -4.79
N ASP A 44 2.77 0.61 -5.61
CA ASP A 44 2.13 -0.64 -6.03
C ASP A 44 3.10 -1.54 -6.78
N LEU A 45 3.89 -0.98 -7.70
CA LEU A 45 4.89 -1.75 -8.45
C LEU A 45 6.02 -2.28 -7.56
N ARG A 46 6.39 -1.55 -6.50
CA ARG A 46 7.40 -1.98 -5.53
C ARG A 46 6.87 -3.07 -4.60
N ASN A 47 5.60 -3.00 -4.23
CA ASN A 47 4.95 -3.96 -3.36
C ASN A 47 4.41 -5.18 -4.13
N ALA A 48 4.33 -5.13 -5.46
CA ALA A 48 3.88 -6.27 -6.24
C ALA A 48 4.79 -7.49 -6.03
N PRO A 49 4.22 -8.69 -5.82
CA PRO A 49 4.99 -9.91 -5.75
C PRO A 49 5.69 -10.17 -7.09
N PRO A 50 6.86 -10.83 -7.09
CA PRO A 50 7.62 -11.08 -8.31
C PRO A 50 6.88 -11.99 -9.30
N SER A 51 6.02 -12.89 -8.80
CA SER A 51 5.13 -13.71 -9.62
C SER A 51 3.90 -14.14 -8.81
N PRO A 52 2.79 -14.52 -9.47
CA PRO A 52 1.59 -15.01 -8.77
C PRO A 52 1.83 -16.25 -7.89
N ASN A 53 2.85 -17.04 -8.21
CA ASN A 53 3.21 -18.28 -7.49
C ASN A 53 4.49 -18.12 -6.65
N CYS A 54 4.87 -16.89 -6.30
CA CYS A 54 6.11 -16.67 -5.57
C CYS A 54 6.07 -17.32 -4.19
N THR A 55 7.24 -17.71 -3.69
CA THR A 55 7.36 -18.23 -2.33
C THR A 55 7.57 -17.11 -1.32
N LEU A 56 7.36 -17.40 -0.04
CA LEU A 56 7.65 -16.49 1.08
C LEU A 56 9.10 -16.00 1.05
N ALA A 57 10.04 -16.89 0.70
CA ALA A 57 11.46 -16.56 0.58
C ALA A 57 11.72 -15.59 -0.58
N GLN A 58 11.08 -15.80 -1.74
CA GLN A 58 11.18 -14.90 -2.89
C GLN A 58 10.55 -13.53 -2.60
N LEU A 59 9.43 -13.49 -1.87
CA LEU A 59 8.80 -12.21 -1.50
C LEU A 59 9.73 -11.41 -0.58
N ARG A 60 10.34 -12.06 0.42
CA ARG A 60 11.26 -11.42 1.37
C ARG A 60 12.44 -10.71 0.70
N GLU A 61 12.95 -11.25 -0.40
CA GLU A 61 14.05 -10.65 -1.15
C GLU A 61 13.60 -9.42 -1.96
N ARG A 62 12.29 -9.29 -2.20
CA ARG A 62 11.72 -8.26 -3.06
C ARG A 62 11.12 -7.08 -2.30
N VAL A 63 10.38 -7.35 -1.22
CA VAL A 63 9.61 -6.33 -0.48
C VAL A 63 10.23 -6.05 0.89
N PRO A 64 9.96 -4.88 1.49
CA PRO A 64 10.42 -4.58 2.84
C PRO A 64 9.95 -5.63 3.86
N PRO A 65 10.66 -5.78 4.99
CA PRO A 65 10.25 -6.66 6.09
C PRO A 65 8.80 -6.39 6.54
N PRO A 66 8.08 -7.42 7.03
CA PRO A 66 6.70 -7.25 7.44
C PRO A 66 6.63 -6.36 8.69
N SER A 67 5.63 -5.49 8.75
CA SER A 67 5.25 -4.83 9.99
C SER A 67 4.55 -5.81 10.93
N HIS A 68 3.84 -6.79 10.35
CA HIS A 68 3.17 -7.86 11.09
C HIS A 68 3.18 -9.15 10.28
N LEU A 69 3.62 -10.24 10.89
CA LEU A 69 3.64 -11.57 10.29
C LEU A 69 2.92 -12.52 11.24
N ALA A 70 1.93 -13.26 10.75
CA ALA A 70 1.15 -14.17 11.59
C ALA A 70 0.79 -15.45 10.84
N VAL A 71 0.61 -16.52 11.60
CA VAL A 71 -0.04 -17.73 11.12
C VAL A 71 -1.49 -17.68 11.57
N VAL A 72 -2.42 -17.69 10.62
CA VAL A 72 -3.86 -17.61 10.87
C VAL A 72 -4.50 -18.94 10.53
N LEU A 73 -5.31 -19.47 11.45
CA LEU A 73 -6.17 -20.62 11.20
C LEU A 73 -7.62 -20.12 11.02
N GLN A 74 -8.16 -20.26 9.81
CA GLN A 74 -9.58 -19.99 9.53
C GLN A 74 -10.18 -21.17 8.80
N GLN A 75 -11.36 -21.62 9.26
CA GLN A 75 -12.11 -22.73 8.64
C GLN A 75 -11.25 -23.99 8.44
N GLY A 76 -10.43 -24.33 9.45
CA GLY A 76 -9.53 -25.49 9.39
C GLY A 76 -8.33 -25.32 8.45
N THR A 77 -8.18 -24.19 7.78
CA THR A 77 -7.08 -23.91 6.87
C THR A 77 -6.07 -22.96 7.50
N GLN A 78 -4.83 -23.44 7.64
CA GLN A 78 -3.71 -22.64 8.13
C GLN A 78 -3.09 -21.84 6.98
N ARG A 79 -2.96 -20.53 7.16
CA ARG A 79 -2.33 -19.60 6.21
C ARG A 79 -1.27 -18.77 6.92
N ILE A 80 -0.24 -18.39 6.18
CA ILE A 80 0.74 -17.40 6.64
C ILE A 80 0.32 -16.06 6.05
N VAL A 81 0.16 -15.05 6.89
CA VAL A 81 -0.25 -13.70 6.49
C VAL A 81 0.89 -12.75 6.77
N TRP A 82 1.38 -12.10 5.72
CA TRP A 82 2.41 -11.08 5.77
C TRP A 82 1.78 -9.72 5.53
N ILE A 83 1.92 -8.82 6.49
CA ILE A 83 1.46 -7.44 6.37
C ILE A 83 2.70 -6.56 6.25
N GLY A 84 2.82 -5.87 5.11
CA GLY A 84 3.95 -4.97 4.86
C GLY A 84 3.85 -3.67 5.69
N PRO A 85 4.85 -2.78 5.58
CA PRO A 85 4.75 -1.45 6.15
C PRO A 85 3.77 -0.58 5.36
N LEU A 86 3.10 0.36 6.04
CA LEU A 86 2.35 1.42 5.36
C LEU A 86 3.36 2.42 4.76
N PRO A 87 3.34 2.67 3.44
CA PRO A 87 4.23 3.65 2.82
C PRO A 87 4.01 5.06 3.39
N PRO A 88 5.07 5.87 3.55
CA PRO A 88 4.90 7.26 3.96
C PRO A 88 4.20 8.08 2.85
N TYR A 89 3.46 9.12 3.27
CA TYR A 89 2.76 10.05 2.37
C TYR A 89 1.79 9.37 1.40
N THR A 90 1.14 8.30 1.88
CA THR A 90 0.16 7.54 1.10
C THR A 90 -1.27 7.94 1.46
N ILE A 91 -2.19 7.81 0.51
CA ILE A 91 -3.64 7.97 0.73
C ILE A 91 -4.34 6.62 1.02
N ARG A 92 -3.57 5.53 1.18
CA ARG A 92 -4.10 4.18 1.40
C ARG A 92 -4.77 4.05 2.76
N SER A 93 -5.85 3.27 2.79
CA SER A 93 -6.56 2.88 4.01
C SER A 93 -5.75 1.95 4.92
N GLY A 94 -4.74 1.27 4.37
CA GLY A 94 -3.91 0.34 5.15
C GLY A 94 -2.74 -0.25 4.35
N PRO A 95 -1.89 -1.04 5.03
CA PRO A 95 -0.68 -1.62 4.44
C PRO A 95 -1.00 -2.73 3.42
N PRO A 96 -0.03 -3.12 2.58
CA PRO A 96 -0.18 -4.28 1.70
C PRO A 96 -0.26 -5.58 2.52
N CYS A 97 -1.03 -6.55 2.03
CA CYS A 97 -1.24 -7.84 2.67
C CYS A 97 -1.00 -8.97 1.68
N TYR A 98 -0.23 -9.98 2.08
CA TYR A 98 0.08 -11.16 1.29
C TYR A 98 -0.33 -12.40 2.08
N VAL A 99 -1.02 -13.31 1.42
CA VAL A 99 -1.52 -14.55 2.03
C VAL A 99 -0.88 -15.74 1.33
N PHE A 100 -0.23 -16.58 2.13
CA PHE A 100 0.45 -17.78 1.69
C PHE A 100 -0.23 -19.03 2.25
N ASP A 101 -0.08 -20.14 1.54
CA ASP A 101 -0.41 -21.45 2.09
C ASP A 101 0.58 -21.91 3.16
N ALA A 102 0.27 -23.03 3.80
CA ALA A 102 1.16 -23.65 4.80
C ALA A 102 2.51 -24.10 4.23
N ARG A 103 2.67 -24.17 2.90
CA ARG A 103 3.91 -24.48 2.20
C ARG A 103 4.69 -23.22 1.81
N GLY A 104 4.21 -22.03 2.18
CA GLY A 104 4.84 -20.75 1.88
C GLY A 104 4.69 -20.33 0.42
N ARG A 105 3.70 -20.83 -0.32
CA ARG A 105 3.36 -20.37 -1.68
C ARG A 105 2.30 -19.28 -1.62
N LEU A 106 2.49 -18.22 -2.39
CA LEU A 106 1.54 -17.13 -2.46
C LEU A 106 0.22 -17.62 -3.04
N LEU A 107 -0.89 -17.31 -2.36
CA LEU A 107 -2.25 -17.56 -2.84
C LEU A 107 -2.88 -16.30 -3.43
N GLY A 108 -2.47 -15.15 -2.89
CA GLY A 108 -2.87 -13.85 -3.36
C GLY A 108 -2.40 -12.76 -2.42
N TRP A 109 -2.62 -11.52 -2.86
CA TRP A 109 -2.20 -10.34 -2.14
C TRP A 109 -3.14 -9.17 -2.45
N SER A 110 -3.06 -8.14 -1.62
CA SER A 110 -3.70 -6.85 -1.83
C SER A 110 -2.67 -5.73 -1.65
N PRO A 111 -2.66 -4.71 -2.52
CA PRO A 111 -1.78 -3.55 -2.37
C PRO A 111 -2.09 -2.71 -1.12
N GLN A 112 -3.33 -2.79 -0.62
CA GLN A 112 -3.76 -2.15 0.62
C GLN A 112 -4.84 -2.98 1.31
N THR A 113 -4.98 -2.81 2.62
CA THR A 113 -6.09 -3.38 3.40
C THR A 113 -7.03 -2.28 3.89
N GLY A 114 -8.29 -2.62 4.20
CA GLY A 114 -9.26 -1.71 4.80
C GLY A 114 -10.38 -1.24 3.86
N GLU A 115 -10.45 -1.81 2.65
CA GLU A 115 -11.46 -1.49 1.61
C GLU A 115 -12.56 -2.56 1.49
N GLY A 116 -12.59 -3.55 2.40
CA GLY A 116 -13.52 -4.68 2.32
C GLY A 116 -13.11 -5.73 1.27
N GLY A 117 -11.86 -5.73 0.84
CA GLY A 117 -11.33 -6.70 -0.12
C GLY A 117 -11.26 -8.12 0.46
N ARG A 118 -11.18 -9.13 -0.43
CA ARG A 118 -11.09 -10.56 -0.04
C ARG A 118 -9.98 -10.86 0.98
N TRP A 119 -8.88 -10.10 0.95
CA TRP A 119 -7.73 -10.31 1.82
C TRP A 119 -7.79 -9.53 3.14
N ASP A 120 -8.79 -8.66 3.32
CA ASP A 120 -8.95 -7.86 4.55
C ASP A 120 -9.39 -8.69 5.75
N GLU A 121 -10.14 -9.77 5.52
CA GLU A 121 -10.50 -10.71 6.58
C GLU A 121 -9.27 -11.42 7.14
N TRP A 122 -8.34 -11.79 6.26
CA TRP A 122 -7.05 -12.39 6.64
C TRP A 122 -6.16 -11.37 7.36
N ALA A 123 -6.10 -10.13 6.89
CA ALA A 123 -5.37 -9.06 7.56
C ALA A 123 -5.93 -8.80 8.97
N ARG A 124 -7.26 -8.67 9.11
CA ARG A 124 -7.93 -8.50 10.43
C ARG A 124 -7.67 -9.68 11.36
N ALA A 125 -7.70 -10.90 10.84
CA ALA A 125 -7.38 -12.09 11.63
C ALA A 125 -5.90 -12.12 12.04
N ALA A 126 -5.00 -11.73 11.14
CA ALA A 126 -3.58 -11.62 11.43
C ALA A 126 -3.31 -10.60 12.53
N TYR A 127 -3.88 -9.40 12.47
CA TYR A 127 -3.74 -8.38 13.53
C TYR A 127 -4.26 -8.81 14.90
N ARG A 128 -5.23 -9.73 14.95
CA ARG A 128 -5.72 -10.34 16.20
C ARG A 128 -4.87 -11.52 16.67
N SER A 129 -3.96 -12.00 15.83
CA SER A 129 -3.08 -13.13 16.11
C SER A 129 -1.73 -12.64 16.63
N LYS A 130 -0.99 -13.53 17.29
CA LYS A 130 0.37 -13.25 17.75
C LYS A 130 1.28 -12.96 16.55
N THR A 131 2.00 -11.84 16.60
CA THR A 131 3.09 -11.55 15.65
C THR A 131 4.21 -12.56 15.83
N LEU A 132 4.64 -13.17 14.73
CA LEU A 132 5.73 -14.13 14.67
C LEU A 132 6.92 -13.49 13.97
N ARG A 133 8.11 -13.93 14.34
CA ARG A 133 9.33 -13.67 13.56
C ARG A 133 9.37 -14.60 12.37
N LEU A 134 10.10 -14.17 11.35
CA LEU A 134 10.20 -14.93 10.11
C LEU A 134 10.87 -16.31 10.32
N GLU A 135 11.83 -16.40 11.25
CA GLU A 135 12.44 -17.69 11.59
C GLU A 135 11.39 -18.66 12.16
N GLU A 136 10.53 -18.18 13.06
CA GLU A 136 9.48 -19.00 13.71
C GLU A 136 8.48 -19.57 12.69
N VAL A 137 8.11 -18.79 11.68
CA VAL A 137 7.19 -19.23 10.61
C VAL A 137 7.81 -20.36 9.79
N SER A 138 9.11 -20.30 9.53
CA SER A 138 9.82 -21.31 8.75
C SER A 138 9.80 -22.67 9.47
N HIS A 139 9.96 -22.68 10.79
CA HIS A 139 9.86 -23.90 11.60
C HIS A 139 8.42 -24.45 11.68
N LEU A 140 7.42 -23.59 11.77
CA LEU A 140 6.00 -24.00 11.83
C LEU A 140 5.51 -24.61 10.51
N ALA A 141 5.94 -24.07 9.37
CA ALA A 141 5.63 -24.62 8.05
C ALA A 141 6.19 -26.05 7.87
N ILE A 142 7.37 -26.33 8.42
CA ILE A 142 8.00 -27.65 8.37
C ILE A 142 7.29 -28.62 9.35
N GLY A 143 6.91 -28.16 10.54
CA GLY A 143 6.22 -28.98 11.55
C GLY A 143 4.81 -29.43 11.14
N ALA A 144 4.07 -28.63 10.35
CA ALA A 144 2.77 -29.02 9.82
C ALA A 144 2.86 -30.14 8.77
N LYS A 145 3.98 -30.24 8.04
CA LYS A 145 4.24 -31.31 7.07
C LYS A 145 4.34 -32.70 7.73
N GLN A 146 4.70 -32.78 9.01
CA GLN A 146 4.85 -34.05 9.73
C GLN A 146 3.56 -34.54 10.42
N ARG A 147 2.53 -33.69 10.59
CA ARG A 147 1.27 -34.08 11.24
C ARG A 147 0.13 -34.42 10.28
N GLY A 148 0.37 -34.32 8.97
CA GLY A 148 -0.63 -34.54 7.92
C GLY A 148 -0.20 -35.58 6.88
N ALA A 149 0.51 -36.63 7.29
CA ALA A 149 0.68 -37.81 6.45
C ALA A 149 -0.41 -38.84 6.84
N PRO A 150 -1.36 -39.16 5.95
CA PRO A 150 -2.11 -40.43 6.07
C PRO A 150 -1.18 -41.63 5.86
#